data_AF-A0A8T3PPW5-F1
#
_entry.id   AF-A0A8T3PPW5-F1
#
_cell.length_a   1.000
_cell.length_b   1.000
_cell.length_c   1.000
_cell.angle_alpha   90.00
_cell.angle_beta   90.00
_cell.angle_gamma   90.00
#
_symmetry.space_group_name_H-M   'P 1'
#
loop_
_entity.id
_entity.type
_entity.pdbx_description
1 polymer ?
#
loop_
_entity_poly.entity_id
_entity_poly.type
_entity_poly.pdbx_seq_one_letter_code
_entity_poly.pdbx_strand_id
1 'polypeptide(L)'
;MCWTSKPSAEDKALRIQDDIAQMSKKGSHWIRGNRQLLAQGLANLVDNAIKYTPEGGRIGLRVWTSGGATGLEVWDTGPGIPEADRARVLERFVRLD
;
A
#
# COMPACT_ATOMS: atom_id res chain seq x y z
N MET A 1 -26.71 7.72 2.34
CA MET A 1 -25.91 7.01 3.35
C MET A 1 -24.74 7.91 3.71
N CYS A 2 -24.65 8.28 4.98
CA CYS A 2 -23.66 9.22 5.51
C CYS A 2 -22.26 8.63 5.35
N TRP A 3 -21.45 9.23 4.47
CA TRP A 3 -20.01 8.98 4.44
C TRP A 3 -19.40 9.85 5.53
N THR A 4 -19.13 9.29 6.71
CA THR A 4 -18.11 9.89 7.59
C THR A 4 -16.80 9.81 6.83
N SER A 5 -16.17 10.97 6.61
CA SER A 5 -14.93 11.12 5.87
C SER A 5 -13.92 10.05 6.28
N LYS A 6 -13.47 9.22 5.32
CA LYS A 6 -12.32 8.34 5.55
C LYS A 6 -11.16 9.24 6.00
N PRO A 7 -10.44 8.88 7.07
CA PRO A 7 -9.28 9.66 7.48
C PRO A 7 -8.30 9.70 6.31
N SER A 8 -7.92 10.88 5.88
CA SER A 8 -6.85 11.09 4.92
C SER A 8 -5.51 10.93 5.61
N ALA A 9 -4.44 10.76 4.81
CA ALA A 9 -3.08 10.77 5.34
C ALA A 9 -2.76 12.08 6.07
N GLU A 10 -3.37 13.19 5.64
CA GLU A 10 -3.23 14.52 6.23
C GLU A 10 -3.89 14.58 7.61
N ASP A 11 -5.09 14.01 7.77
CA ASP A 11 -5.82 13.98 9.05
C ASP A 11 -5.06 13.23 10.16
N LYS A 12 -4.23 12.26 9.77
CA LYS A 12 -3.43 11.42 10.68
C LYS A 12 -1.97 11.87 10.79
N ALA A 13 -1.60 13.01 10.19
CA ALA A 13 -0.22 13.49 10.12
C ALA A 13 0.78 12.41 9.65
N LEU A 14 0.36 11.56 8.70
CA LEU A 14 1.17 10.46 8.20
C LEU A 14 2.26 11.00 7.29
N ARG A 15 3.48 10.46 7.46
CA ARG A 15 4.58 10.77 6.55
C ARG A 15 4.59 9.75 5.42
N ILE A 16 4.45 10.25 4.19
CA ILE A 16 4.56 9.44 2.97
C ILE A 16 6.03 9.38 2.56
N GLN A 17 6.54 8.17 2.30
CA GLN A 17 7.89 7.94 1.83
C GLN A 17 7.87 7.24 0.46
N ASP A 18 8.61 7.77 -0.50
CA ASP A 18 8.83 7.17 -1.80
C ASP A 18 10.24 6.58 -1.87
N ASP A 19 10.31 5.25 -1.78
CA ASP A 19 11.54 4.49 -1.97
C ASP A 19 11.62 4.03 -3.43
N ILE A 20 12.09 4.90 -4.32
CA ILE A 20 12.47 4.44 -5.66
C ILE A 20 13.90 3.90 -5.52
N ALA A 21 14.04 2.57 -5.43
CA ALA A 21 15.33 1.93 -5.32
C ALA A 21 16.15 2.21 -6.58
N GLN A 22 17.08 3.16 -6.47
CA GLN A 22 17.94 3.61 -7.55
C GLN A 22 18.88 2.47 -7.96
N MET A 23 18.52 1.75 -9.00
CA MET A 23 19.51 1.06 -9.82
C MET A 23 19.19 1.36 -11.29
N SER A 24 19.91 2.35 -11.81
CA SER A 24 19.94 2.85 -13.20
C SER A 24 18.81 3.79 -13.64
N LYS A 25 19.07 5.10 -13.44
CA LYS A 25 18.41 6.25 -14.11
C LYS A 25 16.91 6.39 -13.83
N LYS A 26 16.37 7.58 -14.11
CA LYS A 26 14.96 7.78 -14.49
C LYS A 26 14.61 6.77 -15.60
N GLY A 27 14.25 5.56 -15.22
CA GLY A 27 13.92 4.46 -16.10
C GLY A 27 12.46 4.12 -15.90
N SER A 28 11.72 3.99 -16.99
CA SER A 28 10.32 3.58 -16.91
C SER A 28 10.23 2.14 -16.41
N HIS A 29 9.66 1.95 -15.22
CA HIS A 29 9.32 0.64 -14.67
C HIS A 29 8.01 0.16 -15.32
N TRP A 30 8.12 -0.72 -16.32
CA TRP A 30 6.96 -1.22 -17.06
C TRP A 30 6.60 -2.63 -16.61
N ILE A 31 5.30 -2.84 -16.35
CA ILE A 31 4.71 -4.16 -16.18
C ILE A 31 3.57 -4.35 -17.19
N ARG A 32 3.36 -5.59 -17.61
CA ARG A 32 2.17 -5.97 -18.38
C ARG A 32 1.04 -6.31 -17.41
N GLY A 33 -0.13 -5.71 -17.61
CA GLY A 33 -1.32 -6.01 -16.82
C GLY A 33 -2.50 -5.10 -17.16
N ASN A 34 -3.64 -5.36 -16.54
CA ASN A 34 -4.81 -4.49 -16.68
C ASN A 34 -4.63 -3.24 -15.81
N ARG A 35 -4.52 -2.07 -16.45
CA ARG A 35 -4.30 -0.79 -15.77
C ARG A 35 -5.33 -0.48 -14.68
N GLN A 36 -6.61 -0.77 -14.93
CA GLN A 36 -7.68 -0.49 -13.95
C GLN A 36 -7.58 -1.42 -12.74
N LEU A 37 -7.35 -2.72 -12.95
CA LEU A 37 -7.20 -3.68 -11.85
C LEU A 37 -5.95 -3.40 -11.01
N LEU A 38 -4.84 -3.02 -11.65
CA LEU A 38 -3.61 -2.63 -10.97
C LEU A 38 -3.81 -1.35 -10.14
N ALA A 39 -4.44 -0.32 -10.71
CA ALA A 39 -4.76 0.90 -9.99
C ALA A 39 -5.70 0.64 -8.80
N GLN A 40 -6.71 -0.22 -8.98
CA GLN A 40 -7.61 -0.60 -7.91
C GLN A 40 -6.90 -1.37 -6.80
N GLY A 41 -6.03 -2.32 -7.15
CA GLY A 41 -5.24 -3.07 -6.18
C GLY A 41 -4.33 -2.17 -5.36
N LEU A 42 -3.62 -1.26 -6.03
CA LEU A 42 -2.77 -0.27 -5.36
C LEU A 42 -3.57 0.66 -4.44
N ALA A 43 -4.72 1.18 -4.90
CA ALA A 43 -5.59 2.01 -4.09
C ALA A 43 -6.08 1.26 -2.83
N ASN A 44 -6.42 -0.03 -2.96
CA ASN A 44 -6.83 -0.85 -1.81
C ASN A 44 -5.71 -1.00 -0.78
N LEU A 45 -4.46 -1.19 -1.23
CA LEU A 45 -3.31 -1.30 -0.33
C LEU A 45 -3.02 0.03 0.39
N VAL A 46 -3.05 1.15 -0.34
CA VAL A 46 -2.84 2.49 0.24
C VAL A 46 -3.96 2.85 1.22
N ASP A 47 -5.22 2.56 0.88
CA ASP A 47 -6.37 2.76 1.77
C ASP A 47 -6.19 1.97 3.07
N ASN A 48 -5.73 0.71 2.98
CA ASN A 48 -5.44 -0.11 4.15
C ASN A 48 -4.32 0.51 4.99
N ALA A 49 -3.21 0.91 4.36
CA ALA A 49 -2.10 1.55 5.07
C ALA A 49 -2.57 2.81 5.82
N ILE A 50 -3.33 3.71 5.17
CA ILE A 50 -3.87 4.93 5.81
C ILE A 50 -4.81 4.57 6.95
N LYS A 51 -5.69 3.57 6.76
CA LYS A 51 -6.66 3.17 7.77
C LYS A 51 -5.99 2.60 9.02
N TYR A 52 -5.01 1.72 8.86
CA TYR A 52 -4.43 0.95 9.96
C TYR A 52 -3.14 1.55 10.56
N THR A 53 -2.51 2.51 9.89
CA THR A 53 -1.38 3.24 10.49
C THR A 53 -1.88 4.21 11.58
N PRO A 54 -1.30 4.16 12.80
CA PRO A 54 -1.55 5.15 13.84
C PRO A 54 -1.09 6.56 13.45
N GLU A 55 -1.58 7.56 14.18
CA GLU A 55 -1.18 8.96 14.01
C GLU A 55 0.34 9.14 14.14
N GLY A 56 0.93 9.97 13.28
CA GLY A 56 2.37 10.24 13.26
C GLY A 56 3.24 9.10 12.72
N GLY A 57 2.62 7.99 12.28
CA GLY A 57 3.29 6.86 11.63
C GLY A 57 3.79 7.17 10.22
N ARG A 58 4.27 6.12 9.53
CA ARG A 58 4.80 6.21 8.18
C ARG A 58 4.14 5.20 7.26
N ILE A 59 3.94 5.62 6.03
CA ILE A 59 3.54 4.77 4.92
C ILE A 59 4.56 4.99 3.82
N GLY A 60 4.97 3.93 3.15
CA GLY A 60 5.87 4.05 2.02
C GLY A 60 5.47 3.20 0.83
N LEU A 61 5.92 3.66 -0.33
CA LEU A 61 5.81 2.93 -1.59
C LEU A 61 7.21 2.67 -2.09
N ARG A 62 7.48 1.43 -2.49
CA ARG A 62 8.74 1.05 -3.12
C ARG A 62 8.51 0.48 -4.50
N VAL A 63 9.31 0.95 -5.46
CA VAL A 63 9.39 0.39 -6.81
C VAL A 63 10.82 -0.05 -7.06
N TRP A 64 10.98 -1.27 -7.57
CA TRP A 64 12.29 -1.79 -7.94
C TRP A 64 12.19 -2.64 -9.19
N THR A 65 13.31 -2.77 -9.90
CA THR A 65 13.48 -3.80 -10.92
C THR A 65 14.68 -4.65 -10.51
N SER A 66 14.48 -5.96 -10.38
CA SER A 66 15.54 -6.91 -10.06
C SER A 66 15.34 -8.19 -10.86
N GLY A 67 16.43 -8.74 -11.42
CA GLY A 67 16.36 -9.99 -12.19
C GLY A 67 15.41 -9.97 -13.39
N GLY A 68 15.18 -8.80 -14.01
CA GLY A 68 14.25 -8.64 -15.13
C GLY A 68 12.77 -8.54 -14.74
N ALA A 69 12.44 -8.56 -13.46
CA ALA A 69 11.10 -8.34 -12.94
C ALA A 69 10.99 -6.97 -12.26
N THR A 70 9.85 -6.30 -12.45
CA THR A 70 9.51 -5.06 -11.73
C THR A 70 8.56 -5.38 -10.58
N GLY A 71 8.89 -4.92 -9.39
CA GLY A 71 8.09 -5.04 -8.17
C GLY A 71 7.56 -3.69 -7.70
N LEU A 72 6.40 -3.75 -7.02
CA LEU A 72 5.76 -2.65 -6.32
C LEU A 72 5.41 -3.14 -4.91
N GLU A 73 5.78 -2.37 -3.89
CA GLU A 73 5.53 -2.67 -2.48
C GLU A 73 4.89 -1.46 -1.83
N VAL A 74 3.82 -1.68 -1.06
CA VAL A 74 3.26 -0.71 -0.12
C VAL A 74 3.58 -1.23 1.28
N TRP A 75 4.17 -0.40 2.11
CA TRP A 75 4.49 -0.75 3.50
C TRP A 75 4.02 0.35 4.45
N ASP A 76 3.80 -0.01 5.71
CA ASP A 76 3.39 0.93 6.75
C ASP A 76 3.99 0.57 8.12
N THR A 77 3.90 1.49 9.08
CA THR A 77 4.35 1.29 10.47
C THR A 77 3.20 1.03 11.44
N GLY A 78 2.08 0.50 10.95
CA GLY A 78 0.96 0.07 11.76
C GLY A 78 1.25 -1.22 12.54
N PRO A 79 0.26 -1.71 13.32
CA PRO A 79 0.41 -2.90 14.15
C PRO A 79 0.60 -4.21 13.36
N GLY A 80 0.44 -4.16 12.03
CA GLY A 80 0.47 -5.33 11.17
C GLY A 80 -0.76 -6.22 11.35
N ILE A 81 -0.72 -7.39 10.72
CA ILE A 81 -1.78 -8.40 10.81
C ILE A 81 -1.30 -9.52 11.75
N PRO A 82 -2.08 -9.89 12.79
CA PRO A 82 -1.80 -11.03 13.65
C PRO A 82 -1.59 -12.31 12.83
N GLU A 83 -0.65 -13.17 13.22
CA GLU A 83 -0.27 -14.37 12.46
C GLU A 83 -1.48 -15.27 12.13
N ALA A 84 -2.39 -15.44 13.10
CA ALA A 84 -3.61 -16.22 12.96
C ALA A 84 -4.56 -15.71 11.87
N ASP A 85 -4.49 -14.41 11.53
CA ASP A 85 -5.39 -13.76 10.57
C ASP A 85 -4.74 -13.51 9.20
N ARG A 86 -3.43 -13.79 9.03
CA ARG A 86 -2.71 -13.57 7.77
C ARG A 86 -3.26 -14.36 6.59
N ALA A 87 -3.79 -15.56 6.82
CA ALA A 87 -4.42 -16.36 5.78
C ALA A 87 -5.80 -15.78 5.38
N ARG A 88 -6.50 -15.16 6.33
CA ARG A 88 -7.90 -14.71 6.19
C ARG A 88 -8.01 -13.35 5.53
N VAL A 89 -7.00 -12.49 5.63
CA VAL A 89 -7.00 -11.15 4.98
C VAL A 89 -7.02 -11.21 3.45
N LEU A 90 -6.68 -12.35 2.86
CA LEU A 90 -6.73 -12.58 1.42
C LEU A 90 -8.07 -13.15 0.95
N GLU A 91 -8.94 -13.55 1.88
CA GLU A 91 -10.28 -14.03 1.57
C GLU A 91 -11.20 -12.86 1.22
N ARG A 92 -11.99 -13.01 0.16
CA ARG A 92 -12.99 -12.01 -0.19
C ARG A 92 -13.99 -11.88 0.96
N PHE A 93 -14.33 -10.65 1.32
CA PHE A 93 -15.36 -10.27 2.30
C PHE A 93 -15.00 -10.38 3.80
N VAL A 94 -13.73 -10.61 4.17
CA VAL A 94 -13.31 -10.58 5.59
C VAL A 94 -12.91 -9.16 5.99
N ARG A 95 -13.62 -8.58 6.97
CA ARG A 95 -13.11 -7.47 7.78
C ARG A 95 -12.56 -8.09 9.06
N LEU A 96 -11.27 -7.89 9.32
CA LEU A 96 -10.74 -8.13 10.66
C LEU A 96 -11.25 -6.98 11.52
N ASP A 97 -12.02 -7.32 12.54
CA ASP A 97 -12.50 -6.38 13.56
C ASP A 97 -11.37 -5.96 14.50
#